data_AF-A0A9D7YU09-F1
#
_entry.id   AF-A0A9D7YU09-F1
#
_cell.length_a   1.000
_cell.length_b   1.000
_cell.length_c   1.000
_cell.angle_alpha   90.00
_cell.angle_beta   90.00
_cell.angle_gamma   90.00
#
_symmetry.space_group_name_H-M   'P 1'
#
loop_
_entity.id
_entity.type
_entity.pdbx_description
1 polymer ?
#
loop_
_entity_poly.entity_id
_entity_poly.type
_entity_poly.pdbx_seq_one_letter_code
_entity_poly.pdbx_strand_id
1 'polypeptide(L)'
;MVEQIIGHPQVGLSPGKTRFAFTILEDKNGDGDVSNEGYDRGLDAPNIFTYTLTDGEFARLTSEYFSGYLGWLSDNELAVGFRAINTNDFSWRQVISEENVPDEIRNNALSPDGSMIATHQNSGQVSLIKTRTGEIITIANEIGDPATEMIWSADSQLLALNQPSVNQLILVNTQSLETIPVNLSSPIRYLVWSPDNRHIAAVQETPDGTGLFLLNNSDISSQVPLTTQGQVYSLLWSPDSSQLAMAITEREKEASMHVLDIESGELRDLWQSTESARFYIADWSPDSKWLLFFNGQEWSPQDDEAGIYLINKNGGESYLVLDTSGSRDPIGFYWLPEVTSR
;
A
#
# COMPACT_ATOMS: atom_id res chain seq x y z
N MET A 1 0.68 -19.62 -0.49
CA MET A 1 1.08 -18.64 0.53
C MET A 1 0.98 -17.30 -0.15
N VAL A 2 -0.20 -16.69 -0.07
CA VAL A 2 -0.45 -15.37 -0.67
C VAL A 2 0.08 -14.38 0.36
N GLU A 3 1.35 -13.99 0.21
CA GLU A 3 1.81 -12.73 0.81
C GLU A 3 1.12 -11.64 -0.01
N GLN A 4 -0.05 -11.26 0.48
CA GLN A 4 -0.77 -10.12 0.02
C GLN A 4 0.18 -8.93 0.11
N ILE A 5 0.35 -8.23 -1.00
CA ILE A 5 1.11 -6.99 -1.10
C ILE A 5 0.30 -5.92 -0.35
N ILE A 6 0.32 -6.01 0.98
CA ILE A 6 -0.14 -4.98 1.89
C ILE A 6 1.10 -4.12 2.10
N GLY A 7 1.15 -3.04 1.33
CA GLY A 7 2.35 -2.27 1.11
C GLY A 7 2.32 -1.87 -0.34
N HIS A 8 1.55 -0.83 -0.61
CA HIS A 8 1.36 -0.13 -1.88
C HIS A 8 1.93 -0.87 -3.10
N PRO A 9 1.09 -1.39 -4.02
CA PRO A 9 1.57 -1.57 -5.39
C PRO A 9 2.21 -0.22 -5.73
N GLN A 10 3.51 -0.21 -6.00
CA GLN A 10 4.35 0.97 -5.77
C GLN A 10 4.11 2.08 -6.80
N VAL A 11 2.91 2.16 -7.33
CA VAL A 11 2.60 2.79 -8.57
C VAL A 11 1.15 3.22 -8.55
N GLY A 12 0.99 4.51 -8.73
CA GLY A 12 -0.23 5.26 -8.51
C GLY A 12 -0.24 6.51 -9.38
N LEU A 13 -1.11 7.44 -9.03
CA LEU A 13 -1.27 8.69 -9.76
C LEU A 13 -0.16 9.67 -9.42
N SER A 14 0.23 10.46 -10.42
CA SER A 14 1.04 11.64 -10.20
C SER A 14 0.31 12.65 -9.29
N PRO A 15 1.03 13.57 -8.60
CA PRO A 15 0.41 14.53 -7.68
C PRO A 15 -0.73 15.35 -8.30
N GLY A 16 -0.56 15.78 -9.56
CA GLY A 16 -1.56 16.49 -10.36
C GLY A 16 -2.57 15.58 -11.05
N LYS A 17 -2.51 14.26 -10.82
CA LYS A 17 -3.42 13.24 -11.37
C LYS A 17 -3.50 13.27 -12.90
N THR A 18 -2.34 13.46 -13.53
CA THR A 18 -2.19 13.55 -14.99
C THR A 18 -1.60 12.28 -15.59
N ARG A 19 -0.87 11.50 -14.79
CA ARG A 19 -0.22 10.26 -15.20
C ARG A 19 -0.44 9.20 -14.13
N PHE A 20 -0.48 7.96 -14.58
CA PHE A 20 -0.49 6.77 -13.74
C PHE A 20 0.74 5.95 -14.09
N ALA A 21 1.53 5.54 -13.10
CA ALA A 21 2.62 4.59 -13.32
C ALA A 21 2.18 3.22 -12.82
N PHE A 22 2.70 2.13 -13.41
CA PHE A 22 2.51 0.76 -12.95
C PHE A 22 3.64 -0.18 -13.36
N THR A 23 3.72 -1.33 -12.70
CA THR A 23 4.71 -2.36 -12.99
C THR A 23 4.04 -3.55 -13.68
N ILE A 24 4.72 -4.12 -14.67
CA ILE A 24 4.30 -5.36 -15.34
C ILE A 24 5.48 -6.32 -15.33
N LEU A 25 5.25 -7.55 -14.87
CA LEU A 25 6.19 -8.65 -15.07
C LEU A 25 6.05 -9.13 -16.51
N GLU A 26 7.11 -8.97 -17.32
CA GLU A 26 7.16 -9.49 -18.68
C GLU A 26 7.97 -10.79 -18.70
N ASP A 27 7.44 -11.85 -19.33
CA ASP A 27 8.23 -13.05 -19.63
C ASP A 27 9.22 -12.77 -20.78
N LYS A 28 10.37 -13.46 -20.77
CA LYS A 28 11.43 -13.37 -21.79
C LYS A 28 10.98 -13.75 -23.20
N ASN A 29 9.93 -14.56 -23.37
CA ASN A 29 9.48 -15.02 -24.69
C ASN A 29 8.34 -14.18 -25.27
N GLY A 30 7.76 -13.25 -24.49
CA GLY A 30 6.65 -12.40 -24.94
C GLY A 30 5.35 -13.15 -25.22
N ASP A 31 5.22 -14.40 -24.76
CA ASP A 31 4.03 -15.24 -24.93
C ASP A 31 3.05 -15.17 -23.74
N GLY A 32 3.45 -14.48 -22.66
CA GLY A 32 2.63 -14.26 -21.48
C GLY A 32 2.59 -15.46 -20.51
N ASP A 33 3.39 -16.50 -20.74
CA ASP A 33 3.41 -17.66 -19.84
C ASP A 33 4.54 -17.56 -18.81
N VAL A 34 4.24 -16.94 -17.67
CA VAL A 34 5.15 -16.88 -16.51
C VAL A 34 5.11 -18.21 -15.75
N SER A 35 5.32 -19.35 -16.42
CA SER A 35 5.11 -20.69 -15.82
C SER A 35 5.93 -20.89 -14.53
N ASN A 36 5.33 -21.61 -13.57
CA ASN A 36 5.84 -21.83 -12.21
C ASN A 36 7.12 -22.73 -12.16
N GLU A 37 7.78 -22.99 -13.29
CA GLU A 37 9.03 -23.74 -13.33
C GLU A 37 10.20 -22.83 -12.96
N GLY A 38 10.31 -22.58 -11.66
CA GLY A 38 11.42 -21.86 -11.06
C GLY A 38 11.19 -20.35 -11.08
N TYR A 39 10.61 -19.85 -9.99
CA TYR A 39 10.72 -18.45 -9.61
C TYR A 39 12.21 -18.13 -9.37
N ASP A 40 12.96 -17.92 -10.44
CA ASP A 40 14.39 -17.64 -10.36
C ASP A 40 14.51 -16.16 -9.99
N ARG A 41 14.73 -15.92 -8.68
CA ARG A 41 14.72 -14.59 -8.03
C ARG A 41 15.70 -13.56 -8.65
N GLY A 42 16.43 -13.92 -9.69
CA GLY A 42 17.41 -13.06 -10.37
C GLY A 42 17.09 -12.63 -11.80
N LEU A 43 16.00 -13.08 -12.45
CA LEU A 43 15.90 -12.96 -13.92
C LEU A 43 14.62 -12.36 -14.54
N ASP A 44 13.52 -12.21 -13.79
CA ASP A 44 12.25 -11.63 -14.27
C ASP A 44 11.88 -10.38 -13.44
N ALA A 45 12.50 -9.25 -13.75
CA ALA A 45 12.22 -7.98 -13.07
C ALA A 45 10.92 -7.34 -13.61
N PRO A 46 10.13 -6.68 -12.75
CA PRO A 46 9.04 -5.85 -13.22
C PRO A 46 9.56 -4.66 -14.04
N ASN A 47 9.01 -4.50 -15.24
CA ASN A 47 9.22 -3.29 -16.04
C ASN A 47 8.24 -2.21 -15.58
N ILE A 48 8.68 -0.96 -15.65
CA ILE A 48 7.88 0.19 -15.24
C ILE A 48 7.23 0.81 -16.48
N PHE A 49 5.95 1.10 -16.38
CA PHE A 49 5.14 1.72 -17.41
C PHE A 49 4.46 2.97 -16.86
N THR A 50 4.10 3.86 -17.78
CA THR A 50 3.26 5.02 -17.53
C THR A 50 2.11 5.07 -18.51
N TYR A 51 0.99 5.59 -18.02
CA TYR A 51 -0.20 5.89 -18.77
C TYR A 51 -0.58 7.35 -18.53
N THR A 52 -0.62 8.16 -19.58
CA THR A 52 -1.05 9.55 -19.51
C THR A 52 -2.57 9.61 -19.61
N LEU A 53 -3.19 10.22 -18.61
CA LEU A 53 -4.65 10.17 -18.43
C LEU A 53 -5.42 11.03 -19.45
N THR A 54 -4.79 12.08 -19.98
CA THR A 54 -5.45 13.04 -20.87
C THR A 54 -5.57 12.57 -22.32
N ASP A 55 -4.56 11.86 -22.83
CA ASP A 55 -4.47 11.42 -24.23
C ASP A 55 -4.32 9.91 -24.38
N GLY A 56 -4.22 9.16 -23.27
CA GLY A 56 -4.09 7.71 -23.26
C GLY A 56 -2.71 7.21 -23.70
N GLU A 57 -1.68 8.07 -23.70
CA GLU A 57 -0.34 7.66 -24.08
C GLU A 57 0.20 6.60 -23.11
N PHE A 58 0.60 5.46 -23.65
CA PHE A 58 1.23 4.37 -22.90
C PHE A 58 2.73 4.31 -23.25
N ALA A 59 3.59 4.37 -22.24
CA ALA A 59 5.03 4.36 -22.41
C ALA A 59 5.72 3.44 -21.42
N ARG A 60 6.71 2.68 -21.90
CA ARG A 60 7.64 1.89 -21.08
C ARG A 60 8.79 2.77 -20.62
N LEU A 61 9.01 2.83 -19.31
CA LEU A 61 10.04 3.67 -18.67
C LEU A 61 11.38 2.95 -18.48
N THR A 62 11.36 1.63 -18.26
CA THR A 62 12.58 0.86 -17.98
C THR A 62 12.74 -0.32 -18.93
N SER A 63 13.99 -0.62 -19.25
CA SER A 63 14.42 -1.88 -19.88
C SER A 63 15.38 -2.68 -18.99
N GLU A 64 15.62 -2.20 -17.76
CA GLU A 64 16.57 -2.76 -16.82
C GLU A 64 15.87 -3.19 -15.53
N TYR A 65 16.49 -4.16 -14.85
CA TYR A 65 16.07 -4.64 -13.55
C TYR A 65 16.03 -3.50 -12.53
N PHE A 66 14.96 -3.44 -11.75
CA PHE A 66 14.84 -2.53 -10.62
C PHE A 66 14.40 -3.29 -9.36
N SER A 67 15.05 -2.97 -8.25
CA SER A 67 14.65 -3.34 -6.90
C SER A 67 14.64 -2.08 -6.01
N GLY A 68 13.50 -1.79 -5.36
CA GLY A 68 13.37 -0.64 -4.47
C GLY A 68 11.92 -0.16 -4.37
N TYR A 69 11.72 1.11 -4.00
CA TYR A 69 10.42 1.78 -4.03
C TYR A 69 10.23 2.57 -5.32
N LEU A 70 8.96 2.68 -5.74
CA LEU A 70 8.51 3.54 -6.82
C LEU A 70 7.54 4.59 -6.26
N GLY A 71 7.60 5.80 -6.79
CA GLY A 71 6.70 6.88 -6.39
C GLY A 71 6.99 8.20 -7.10
N TRP A 72 5.99 9.07 -7.20
CA TRP A 72 6.13 10.32 -7.95
C TRP A 72 6.84 11.41 -7.12
N LEU A 73 7.86 12.04 -7.71
CA LEU A 73 8.50 13.26 -7.18
C LEU A 73 7.83 14.53 -7.71
N SER A 74 7.23 14.44 -8.89
CA SER A 74 6.42 15.48 -9.53
C SER A 74 5.56 14.86 -10.62
N ASP A 75 4.74 15.65 -11.32
CA ASP A 75 3.90 15.14 -12.43
C ASP A 75 4.65 14.49 -13.57
N ASN A 76 5.95 14.80 -13.71
CA ASN A 76 6.75 14.31 -14.79
C ASN A 76 7.96 13.52 -14.31
N GLU A 77 8.11 13.29 -13.01
CA GLU A 77 9.31 12.66 -12.47
C GLU A 77 8.93 11.55 -11.49
N LEU A 78 9.38 10.33 -11.80
CA LEU A 78 9.14 9.13 -11.02
C LEU A 78 10.44 8.71 -10.34
N ALA A 79 10.41 8.58 -9.01
CA ALA A 79 11.47 7.97 -8.24
C ALA A 79 11.48 6.45 -8.46
N VAL A 80 12.68 5.92 -8.60
CA VAL A 80 12.99 4.51 -8.79
C VAL A 80 14.18 4.21 -7.90
N GLY A 81 13.90 3.85 -6.64
CA GLY A 81 14.92 3.83 -5.59
C GLY A 81 15.55 5.22 -5.44
N PHE A 82 16.87 5.29 -5.31
CA PHE A 82 17.60 6.57 -5.15
C PHE A 82 17.90 7.32 -6.45
N ARG A 83 17.19 6.98 -7.53
CA ARG A 83 17.25 7.65 -8.83
C ARG A 83 15.86 8.14 -9.21
N ALA A 84 15.80 9.03 -10.19
CA ALA A 84 14.55 9.51 -10.74
C ALA A 84 14.61 9.52 -12.27
N ILE A 85 13.50 9.16 -12.90
CA ILE A 85 13.31 9.23 -14.35
C ILE A 85 12.30 10.32 -14.68
N ASN A 86 12.66 11.19 -15.63
CA ASN A 86 11.74 12.12 -16.24
C ASN A 86 10.91 11.39 -17.29
N THR A 87 9.60 11.41 -17.14
CA THR A 87 8.64 10.66 -17.97
C THR A 87 8.35 11.32 -19.33
N ASN A 88 8.82 12.55 -19.58
CA ASN A 88 8.69 13.22 -20.87
C ASN A 88 9.80 12.86 -21.85
N ASP A 89 11.04 12.74 -21.36
CA ASP A 89 12.22 12.53 -22.18
C ASP A 89 13.04 11.29 -21.78
N PHE A 90 12.56 10.54 -20.79
CA PHE A 90 13.18 9.33 -20.23
C PHE A 90 14.60 9.56 -19.69
N SER A 91 14.96 10.82 -19.38
CA SER A 91 16.24 11.16 -18.79
C SER A 91 16.31 10.78 -17.31
N TRP A 92 17.47 10.31 -16.89
CA TRP A 92 17.73 9.89 -15.51
C TRP A 92 18.54 10.93 -14.75
N ARG A 93 18.21 11.11 -13.46
CA ARG A 93 19.09 11.77 -12.51
C ARG A 93 19.21 10.97 -11.22
N GLN A 94 20.33 11.16 -10.53
CA GLN A 94 20.48 10.69 -9.16
C GLN A 94 19.70 11.62 -8.21
N VAL A 95 18.98 11.04 -7.24
CA VAL A 95 18.37 11.78 -6.14
C VAL A 95 19.42 12.11 -5.09
N ILE A 96 20.35 11.19 -4.87
CA ILE A 96 21.52 11.29 -4.00
C ILE A 96 22.69 10.59 -4.69
N SER A 97 23.93 11.07 -4.50
CA SER A 97 25.10 10.40 -5.07
C SER A 97 25.29 9.03 -4.44
N GLU A 98 25.72 8.05 -5.24
CA GLU A 98 25.86 6.65 -4.80
C GLU A 98 26.79 6.49 -3.59
N GLU A 99 27.85 7.31 -3.50
CA GLU A 99 28.78 7.34 -2.37
C GLU A 99 28.16 7.87 -1.06
N ASN A 100 27.02 8.57 -1.16
CA ASN A 100 26.32 9.16 -0.01
C ASN A 100 25.04 8.39 0.35
N VAL A 101 24.65 7.38 -0.42
CA VAL A 101 23.51 6.53 -0.04
C VAL A 101 23.87 5.84 1.28
N PRO A 102 23.01 5.91 2.32
CA PRO A 102 23.27 5.20 3.57
C PRO A 102 23.51 3.71 3.34
N ASP A 103 24.52 3.15 3.99
CA ASP A 103 24.80 1.72 3.91
C ASP A 103 23.75 0.89 4.65
N GLU A 104 23.63 -0.38 4.29
CA GLU A 104 22.82 -1.39 5.00
C GLU A 104 21.34 -1.00 5.21
N ILE A 105 20.75 -0.30 4.24
CA ILE A 105 19.31 0.04 4.26
C ILE A 105 18.49 -1.25 4.20
N ARG A 106 17.69 -1.47 5.23
CA ARG A 106 16.77 -2.60 5.31
C ARG A 106 15.40 -2.27 4.75
N ASN A 107 14.93 -1.05 5.05
CA ASN A 107 13.62 -0.55 4.61
C ASN A 107 13.73 0.92 4.19
N ASN A 108 12.87 1.32 3.26
CA ASN A 108 12.75 2.68 2.77
C ASN A 108 11.34 3.01 2.26
N ALA A 109 10.97 4.28 2.33
CA ALA A 109 9.66 4.76 1.90
C ALA A 109 9.74 6.21 1.39
N LEU A 110 9.10 6.50 0.26
CA LEU A 110 8.94 7.86 -0.26
C LEU A 110 7.75 8.54 0.41
N SER A 111 7.89 9.81 0.77
CA SER A 111 6.78 10.62 1.26
C SER A 111 5.72 10.84 0.17
N PRO A 112 4.42 10.95 0.51
CA PRO A 112 3.35 11.17 -0.48
C PRO A 112 3.53 12.41 -1.37
N ASP A 113 4.16 13.47 -0.84
CA ASP A 113 4.49 14.67 -1.59
C ASP A 113 5.77 14.55 -2.45
N GLY A 114 6.45 13.41 -2.38
CA GLY A 114 7.70 13.13 -3.08
C GLY A 114 8.90 13.95 -2.60
N SER A 115 8.79 14.69 -1.50
CA SER A 115 9.84 15.60 -1.03
C SER A 115 10.94 14.89 -0.22
N MET A 116 10.65 13.73 0.37
CA MET A 116 11.57 13.01 1.25
C MET A 116 11.54 11.50 1.03
N ILE A 117 12.69 10.87 1.25
CA ILE A 117 12.81 9.41 1.34
C ILE A 117 13.25 9.07 2.75
N ALA A 118 12.45 8.28 3.45
CA ALA A 118 12.85 7.68 4.72
C ALA A 118 13.68 6.41 4.46
N THR A 119 14.72 6.20 5.24
CA THR A 119 15.53 4.97 5.25
C THR A 119 15.73 4.49 6.67
N HIS A 120 15.65 3.17 6.89
CA HIS A 120 15.99 2.51 8.15
C HIS A 120 17.10 1.50 7.89
N GLN A 121 18.25 1.70 8.52
CA GLN A 121 19.43 0.84 8.37
C GLN A 121 19.43 -0.31 9.39
N ASN A 122 20.18 -1.38 9.11
CA ASN A 122 20.39 -2.51 10.04
C ASN A 122 20.93 -2.10 11.41
N SER A 123 21.64 -0.97 11.48
CA SER A 123 22.14 -0.38 12.72
C SER A 123 21.05 0.19 13.63
N GLY A 124 19.80 0.27 13.15
CA GLY A 124 18.69 0.94 13.83
C GLY A 124 18.62 2.44 13.55
N GLN A 125 19.52 2.99 12.73
CA GLN A 125 19.47 4.40 12.35
C GLN A 125 18.30 4.67 11.40
N VAL A 126 17.67 5.84 11.56
CA VAL A 126 16.64 6.36 10.65
C VAL A 126 17.10 7.70 10.10
N SER A 127 17.01 7.84 8.77
CA SER A 127 17.39 9.06 8.06
C SER A 127 16.31 9.48 7.07
N LEU A 128 16.22 10.80 6.83
CA LEU A 128 15.42 11.41 5.77
C LEU A 128 16.34 11.98 4.71
N ILE A 129 16.09 11.66 3.45
CA ILE A 129 16.82 12.20 2.30
C ILE A 129 15.90 13.15 1.56
N LYS A 130 16.27 14.43 1.44
CA LYS A 130 15.52 15.41 0.65
C LYS A 130 15.70 15.11 -0.84
N THR A 131 14.61 14.81 -1.54
CA THR A 131 14.65 14.30 -2.93
C THR A 131 15.17 15.30 -3.97
N ARG A 132 15.06 16.60 -3.65
CA ARG A 132 15.52 17.69 -4.51
C ARG A 132 17.01 18.00 -4.36
N THR A 133 17.56 17.83 -3.16
CA THR A 133 18.94 18.25 -2.85
C THR A 133 19.89 17.09 -2.58
N GLY A 134 19.37 15.90 -2.30
CA GLY A 134 20.16 14.76 -1.82
C GLY A 134 20.67 14.93 -0.38
N GLU A 135 20.24 15.98 0.33
CA GLU A 135 20.64 16.25 1.71
C GLU A 135 20.08 15.17 2.63
N ILE A 136 20.94 14.58 3.46
CA ILE A 136 20.59 13.57 4.46
C ILE A 136 20.42 14.24 5.82
N ILE A 137 19.30 13.94 6.47
CA ILE A 137 19.01 14.32 7.86
C ILE A 137 18.89 13.04 8.67
N THR A 138 19.83 12.82 9.59
CA THR A 138 19.74 11.72 10.55
C THR A 138 18.82 12.10 11.69
N ILE A 139 17.78 11.30 11.94
CA ILE A 139 16.77 11.58 12.96
C ILE A 139 17.15 10.92 14.28
N ALA A 140 17.46 9.62 14.22
CA ALA A 140 17.76 8.81 15.39
C ALA A 140 18.77 7.73 15.01
N ASN A 141 19.65 7.38 15.95
CA ASN A 141 20.73 6.42 15.71
C ASN A 141 20.48 5.04 16.31
N GLU A 142 19.36 4.83 17.02
CA GLU A 142 19.13 3.61 17.82
C GLU A 142 17.63 3.26 17.89
N ILE A 143 16.89 3.43 16.79
CA ILE A 143 15.51 2.93 16.68
C ILE A 143 15.56 1.41 16.46
N GLY A 144 15.99 0.69 17.52
CA GLY A 144 15.97 -0.77 17.68
C GLY A 144 16.28 -1.59 16.42
N ASP A 145 15.66 -2.76 16.33
CA ASP A 145 15.70 -3.56 15.10
C ASP A 145 14.99 -2.80 13.96
N PRO A 146 15.42 -2.98 12.70
CA PRO A 146 14.75 -2.40 11.54
C PRO A 146 13.25 -2.66 11.55
N ALA A 147 12.48 -1.58 11.41
CA ALA A 147 11.03 -1.62 11.37
C ALA A 147 10.62 -2.47 10.18
N THR A 148 9.65 -3.37 10.37
CA THR A 148 9.13 -4.20 9.28
C THR A 148 8.33 -3.39 8.26
N GLU A 149 7.74 -2.28 8.69
CA GLU A 149 6.95 -1.34 7.88
C GLU A 149 7.30 0.10 8.25
N MET A 150 7.35 0.95 7.22
CA MET A 150 7.52 2.41 7.35
C MET A 150 6.44 3.10 6.53
N ILE A 151 5.57 3.84 7.20
CA ILE A 151 4.37 4.40 6.55
C ILE A 151 4.24 5.88 6.88
N TRP A 152 4.22 6.69 5.83
CA TRP A 152 4.03 8.13 5.91
C TRP A 152 2.56 8.49 6.14
N SER A 153 2.32 9.56 6.90
CA SER A 153 1.04 10.24 6.91
C SER A 153 0.77 10.86 5.54
N ALA A 154 -0.51 11.00 5.17
CA ALA A 154 -0.91 11.50 3.86
C ALA A 154 -0.44 12.94 3.58
N ASP A 155 -0.24 13.75 4.62
CA ASP A 155 0.33 15.11 4.54
C ASP A 155 1.87 15.15 4.54
N SER A 156 2.54 13.99 4.53
CA SER A 156 4.00 13.84 4.57
C SER A 156 4.68 14.42 5.82
N GLN A 157 3.93 14.74 6.89
CA GLN A 157 4.51 15.35 8.10
C GLN A 157 5.00 14.32 9.12
N LEU A 158 4.38 13.15 9.18
CA LEU A 158 4.71 12.09 10.11
C LEU A 158 5.13 10.83 9.37
N LEU A 159 6.08 10.10 9.96
CA LEU A 159 6.45 8.76 9.55
C LEU A 159 6.22 7.81 10.72
N ALA A 160 5.42 6.77 10.50
CA ALA A 160 5.20 5.69 11.45
C ALA A 160 6.15 4.53 11.16
N LEU A 161 6.87 4.07 12.18
CA LEU A 161 7.76 2.91 12.15
C LEU A 161 7.26 1.88 13.14
N ASN A 162 6.96 0.66 12.68
CA ASN A 162 6.57 -0.41 13.59
C ASN A 162 7.79 -1.12 14.18
N GLN A 163 7.74 -1.46 15.47
CA GLN A 163 8.78 -2.22 16.16
C GLN A 163 8.16 -3.43 16.86
N PRO A 164 7.95 -4.54 16.14
CA PRO A 164 7.26 -5.71 16.67
C PRO A 164 7.98 -6.36 17.86
N SER A 165 9.31 -6.30 17.92
CA SER A 165 10.10 -6.94 19.00
C SER A 165 9.86 -6.33 20.38
N VAL A 166 9.37 -5.09 20.43
CA VAL A 166 9.09 -4.35 21.68
C VAL A 166 7.65 -3.83 21.75
N ASN A 167 6.76 -4.30 20.86
CA ASN A 167 5.36 -3.87 20.76
C ASN A 167 5.23 -2.34 20.75
N GLN A 168 6.00 -1.67 19.91
CA GLN A 168 6.02 -0.20 19.83
C GLN A 168 5.76 0.28 18.41
N LEU A 169 5.10 1.43 18.30
CA LEU A 169 5.10 2.26 17.11
C LEU A 169 5.89 3.53 17.43
N ILE A 170 6.80 3.92 16.56
CA ILE A 170 7.49 5.21 16.67
C ILE A 170 6.92 6.13 15.61
N LEU A 171 6.43 7.29 16.05
CA LEU A 171 6.10 8.39 15.15
C LEU A 171 7.28 9.34 15.09
N VAL A 172 7.75 9.61 13.88
CA VAL A 172 8.77 10.60 13.59
C VAL A 172 8.08 11.83 13.03
N ASN A 173 8.24 12.96 13.68
CA ASN A 173 7.86 14.25 13.11
C ASN A 173 8.98 14.75 12.19
N THR A 174 8.69 14.88 10.91
CA THR A 174 9.71 15.21 9.90
C THR A 174 10.12 16.67 9.89
N GLN A 175 9.33 17.54 10.51
CA GLN A 175 9.63 18.96 10.64
C GLN A 175 10.44 19.26 11.91
N SER A 176 10.00 18.76 13.06
CA SER A 176 10.72 18.95 14.33
C SER A 176 11.88 17.97 14.52
N LEU A 177 11.89 16.87 13.75
CA LEU A 177 12.82 15.74 13.86
C LEU A 177 12.71 15.00 15.20
N GLU A 178 11.61 15.21 15.93
CA GLU A 178 11.34 14.53 17.18
C GLU A 178 10.72 13.15 16.95
N THR A 179 11.02 12.22 17.86
CA THR A 179 10.44 10.88 17.86
C THR A 179 9.49 10.72 19.04
N ILE A 180 8.33 10.11 18.78
CA ILE A 180 7.28 9.88 19.76
C ILE A 180 7.05 8.37 19.83
N PRO A 181 7.52 7.70 20.91
CA PRO A 181 7.25 6.29 21.12
C PRO A 181 5.81 6.07 21.59
N VAL A 182 5.14 5.09 21.00
CA VAL A 182 3.78 4.68 21.31
C VAL A 182 3.79 3.21 21.70
N ASN A 183 3.59 2.94 22.99
CA ASN A 183 3.54 1.56 23.47
C ASN A 183 2.20 0.93 23.09
N LEU A 184 2.27 -0.29 22.59
CA LEU A 184 1.12 -1.06 22.14
C LEU A 184 0.93 -2.28 23.04
N SER A 185 -0.30 -2.75 23.15
CA SER A 185 -0.61 -3.97 23.88
C SER A 185 -0.05 -5.24 23.24
N SER A 186 0.17 -5.22 21.93
CA SER A 186 0.53 -6.38 21.12
C SER A 186 1.23 -5.95 19.82
N PRO A 187 2.01 -6.83 19.15
CA PRO A 187 2.60 -6.51 17.86
C PRO A 187 1.54 -6.11 16.83
N ILE A 188 1.88 -5.11 16.01
CA ILE A 188 1.08 -4.74 14.83
C ILE A 188 1.48 -5.65 13.67
N ARG A 189 0.47 -6.18 12.97
CA ARG A 189 0.64 -6.86 11.69
C ARG A 189 0.69 -5.87 10.53
N TYR A 190 -0.27 -4.94 10.51
CA TYR A 190 -0.40 -3.92 9.46
C TYR A 190 -0.96 -2.63 10.08
N LEU A 191 -0.57 -1.48 9.54
CA LEU A 191 -1.18 -0.19 9.90
C LEU A 191 -1.41 0.69 8.67
N VAL A 192 -2.38 1.59 8.74
CA VAL A 192 -2.71 2.54 7.68
C VAL A 192 -3.18 3.87 8.27
N TRP A 193 -2.70 4.98 7.70
CA TRP A 193 -3.17 6.33 8.04
C TRP A 193 -4.52 6.61 7.39
N SER A 194 -5.39 7.33 8.11
CA SER A 194 -6.54 7.97 7.47
C SER A 194 -6.09 9.09 6.53
N PRO A 195 -6.75 9.29 5.38
CA PRO A 195 -6.39 10.36 4.44
C PRO A 195 -6.40 11.77 5.05
N ASP A 196 -7.22 12.00 6.07
CA ASP A 196 -7.28 13.26 6.84
C ASP A 196 -6.24 13.38 7.97
N ASN A 197 -5.36 12.38 8.13
CA ASN A 197 -4.31 12.30 9.15
C ASN A 197 -4.80 12.36 10.61
N ARG A 198 -6.10 12.16 10.87
CA ARG A 198 -6.63 12.16 12.25
C ARG A 198 -6.48 10.82 12.94
N HIS A 199 -6.39 9.72 12.20
CA HIS A 199 -6.34 8.38 12.76
C HIS A 199 -5.28 7.51 12.10
N ILE A 200 -4.78 6.56 12.88
CA ILE A 200 -4.04 5.40 12.36
C ILE A 200 -4.88 4.18 12.70
N ALA A 201 -5.24 3.40 11.69
CA ALA A 201 -5.86 2.10 11.90
C ALA A 201 -4.76 1.04 11.93
N ALA A 202 -4.71 0.25 12.99
CA ALA A 202 -3.69 -0.75 13.23
C ALA A 202 -4.31 -2.11 13.54
N VAL A 203 -3.88 -3.14 12.83
CA VAL A 203 -4.26 -4.53 13.10
C VAL A 203 -3.23 -5.12 14.04
N GLN A 204 -3.62 -5.44 15.26
CA GLN A 204 -2.76 -6.08 16.25
C GLN A 204 -3.08 -7.57 16.39
N GLU A 205 -2.08 -8.35 16.79
CA GLU A 205 -2.29 -9.76 17.14
C GLU A 205 -3.10 -9.91 18.43
N THR A 206 -4.03 -10.87 18.45
CA THR A 206 -4.79 -11.24 19.65
C THR A 206 -4.79 -12.76 19.82
N PRO A 207 -5.08 -13.29 21.03
CA PRO A 207 -5.19 -14.74 21.24
C PRO A 207 -6.22 -15.42 20.32
N ASP A 208 -7.25 -14.67 19.89
CA ASP A 208 -8.36 -15.16 19.07
C ASP A 208 -8.18 -14.87 17.56
N GLY A 209 -7.08 -14.24 17.16
CA GLY A 209 -6.79 -13.88 15.76
C GLY A 209 -6.13 -12.51 15.66
N THR A 210 -6.89 -11.52 15.22
CA THR A 210 -6.44 -10.12 15.16
C THR A 210 -7.50 -9.18 15.69
N GLY A 211 -7.09 -8.03 16.22
CA GLY A 211 -7.98 -6.94 16.61
C GLY A 211 -7.62 -5.66 15.85
N LEU A 212 -8.63 -4.86 15.52
CA LEU A 212 -8.43 -3.53 14.98
C LEU A 212 -8.32 -2.51 16.11
N PHE A 213 -7.38 -1.57 15.97
CA PHE A 213 -7.18 -0.47 16.90
C PHE A 213 -7.13 0.83 16.11
N LEU A 214 -7.88 1.84 16.57
CA LEU A 214 -7.71 3.21 16.09
C LEU A 214 -6.86 3.98 17.09
N LEU A 215 -5.75 4.54 16.60
CA LEU A 215 -4.95 5.51 17.32
C LEU A 215 -5.34 6.91 16.86
N ASN A 216 -5.59 7.82 17.79
CA ASN A 216 -5.87 9.22 17.47
C ASN A 216 -4.55 9.97 17.28
N ASN A 217 -4.32 10.61 16.13
CA ASN A 217 -3.07 11.31 15.87
C ASN A 217 -2.85 12.53 16.81
N SER A 218 -3.92 13.16 17.29
CA SER A 218 -3.83 14.28 18.24
C SER A 218 -3.56 13.84 19.68
N ASP A 219 -3.88 12.60 20.01
CA ASP A 219 -3.57 11.96 21.28
C ASP A 219 -3.30 10.47 21.04
N ILE A 220 -2.06 10.17 20.67
CA ILE A 220 -1.66 8.83 20.24
C ILE A 220 -1.70 7.80 21.36
N SER A 221 -1.85 8.26 22.61
CA SER A 221 -2.07 7.39 23.77
C SER A 221 -3.51 6.87 23.84
N SER A 222 -4.45 7.54 23.17
CA SER A 222 -5.83 7.12 23.02
C SER A 222 -5.93 6.01 21.97
N GLN A 223 -6.07 4.77 22.46
CA GLN A 223 -6.27 3.59 21.64
C GLN A 223 -7.71 3.10 21.84
N VAL A 224 -8.49 3.08 20.76
CA VAL A 224 -9.84 2.53 20.78
C VAL A 224 -9.81 1.12 20.20
N PRO A 225 -10.00 0.06 21.01
CA PRO A 225 -10.11 -1.29 20.50
C PRO A 225 -11.43 -1.45 19.77
N LEU A 226 -11.36 -1.94 18.54
CA LEU A 226 -12.49 -2.33 17.71
C LEU A 226 -12.32 -3.84 17.47
N THR A 227 -12.95 -4.62 18.34
CA THR A 227 -12.86 -6.08 18.24
C THR A 227 -13.56 -6.57 16.99
N THR A 228 -12.79 -7.24 16.14
CA THR A 228 -13.28 -8.06 15.02
C THR A 228 -13.17 -9.53 15.41
N GLN A 229 -14.15 -10.36 15.03
CA GLN A 229 -13.98 -11.81 15.10
C GLN A 229 -13.29 -12.27 13.80
N GLY A 230 -12.24 -13.08 13.90
CA GLY A 230 -11.50 -13.57 12.74
C GLY A 230 -10.18 -12.83 12.47
N GLN A 231 -9.59 -13.10 11.30
CA GLN A 231 -8.32 -12.51 10.86
C GLN A 231 -8.58 -11.39 9.87
N VAL A 232 -8.20 -10.17 10.22
CA VAL A 232 -8.19 -9.03 9.31
C VAL A 232 -6.93 -9.12 8.45
N TYR A 233 -7.12 -9.14 7.14
CA TYR A 233 -6.01 -9.25 6.19
C TYR A 233 -6.06 -8.17 5.11
N SER A 234 -7.12 -7.37 5.00
CA SER A 234 -7.13 -6.15 4.19
C SER A 234 -7.79 -5.03 4.96
N LEU A 235 -7.26 -3.82 4.84
CA LEU A 235 -7.71 -2.64 5.56
C LEU A 235 -7.54 -1.39 4.68
N LEU A 236 -8.65 -0.73 4.33
CA LEU A 236 -8.64 0.43 3.43
C LEU A 236 -9.57 1.54 3.93
N TRP A 237 -9.02 2.74 4.11
CA TRP A 237 -9.79 3.94 4.41
C TRP A 237 -10.58 4.42 3.19
N SER A 238 -11.81 4.89 3.41
CA SER A 238 -12.51 5.67 2.39
C SER A 238 -11.76 6.99 2.14
N PRO A 239 -11.74 7.50 0.89
CA PRO A 239 -11.08 8.76 0.56
C PRO A 239 -11.55 9.96 1.40
N ASP A 240 -12.82 9.97 1.82
CA ASP A 240 -13.40 10.98 2.72
C ASP A 240 -13.05 10.79 4.21
N SER A 241 -12.27 9.76 4.56
CA SER A 241 -11.85 9.38 5.93
C SER A 241 -13.00 9.05 6.89
N SER A 242 -14.23 8.91 6.39
CA SER A 242 -15.40 8.62 7.24
C SER A 242 -15.59 7.15 7.56
N GLN A 243 -14.98 6.27 6.75
CA GLN A 243 -15.21 4.83 6.82
C GLN A 243 -13.91 4.03 6.64
N LEU A 244 -13.92 2.81 7.16
CA LEU A 244 -12.81 1.87 7.06
C LEU A 244 -13.35 0.50 6.62
N ALA A 245 -12.95 0.07 5.43
CA ALA A 245 -13.29 -1.25 4.89
C ALA A 245 -12.27 -2.30 5.32
N MET A 246 -12.76 -3.48 5.66
CA MET A 246 -11.97 -4.60 6.18
C MET A 246 -12.34 -5.90 5.47
N ALA A 247 -11.33 -6.66 5.06
CA ALA A 247 -11.51 -8.06 4.69
C ALA A 247 -11.16 -8.95 5.87
N ILE A 248 -12.09 -9.83 6.23
CA ILE A 248 -11.98 -10.73 7.37
C ILE A 248 -12.17 -12.16 6.87
N THR A 249 -11.28 -13.06 7.28
CA THR A 249 -11.48 -14.51 7.16
C THR A 249 -11.72 -15.12 8.53
N GLU A 250 -12.75 -15.96 8.61
CA GLU A 250 -13.00 -16.77 9.80
C GLU A 250 -12.34 -18.16 9.66
N ARG A 251 -12.24 -18.89 10.78
CA ARG A 251 -11.50 -20.16 10.88
C ARG A 251 -12.03 -21.29 9.99
N GLU A 252 -13.10 -21.10 9.21
CA GLU A 252 -13.60 -22.05 8.20
C GLU A 252 -13.98 -21.39 6.86
N LYS A 253 -13.00 -20.66 6.28
CA LYS A 253 -12.84 -20.37 4.83
C LYS A 253 -13.69 -19.26 4.19
N GLU A 254 -14.82 -18.88 4.75
CA GLU A 254 -15.62 -17.78 4.20
C GLU A 254 -14.90 -16.43 4.40
N ALA A 255 -14.88 -15.63 3.34
CA ALA A 255 -14.36 -14.27 3.37
C ALA A 255 -15.53 -13.31 3.51
N SER A 256 -15.36 -12.29 4.35
CA SER A 256 -16.35 -11.25 4.55
C SER A 256 -15.72 -9.87 4.42
N MET A 257 -16.53 -8.93 3.92
CA MET A 257 -16.22 -7.52 3.85
C MET A 257 -17.05 -6.79 4.89
N HIS A 258 -16.35 -6.01 5.71
CA HIS A 258 -16.96 -5.19 6.75
C HIS A 258 -16.63 -3.73 6.51
N VAL A 259 -17.53 -2.83 6.88
CA VAL A 259 -17.29 -1.38 6.87
C VAL A 259 -17.59 -0.82 8.24
N LEU A 260 -16.61 -0.13 8.81
CA LEU A 260 -16.74 0.61 10.04
C LEU A 260 -16.99 2.08 9.73
N ASP A 261 -18.05 2.65 10.31
CA ASP A 261 -18.27 4.08 10.38
C ASP A 261 -17.49 4.69 11.56
N ILE A 262 -16.66 5.69 11.28
CA ILE A 262 -15.67 6.20 12.23
C ILE A 262 -16.28 7.13 13.28
N GLU A 263 -17.33 7.87 12.92
CA GLU A 263 -18.00 8.80 13.83
C GLU A 263 -18.88 8.05 14.83
N SER A 264 -19.69 7.11 14.34
CA SER A 264 -20.62 6.34 15.17
C SER A 264 -19.98 5.12 15.83
N GLY A 265 -18.86 4.61 15.29
CA GLY A 265 -18.27 3.33 15.68
C GLY A 265 -19.07 2.11 15.22
N GLU A 266 -20.06 2.30 14.36
CA GLU A 266 -20.92 1.22 13.87
C GLU A 266 -20.17 0.35 12.85
N LEU A 267 -20.02 -0.93 13.16
CA LEU A 267 -19.50 -1.94 12.25
C LEU A 267 -20.65 -2.62 11.51
N ARG A 268 -20.57 -2.71 10.18
CA ARG A 268 -21.58 -3.34 9.33
C ARG A 268 -20.96 -4.37 8.39
N ASP A 269 -21.62 -5.50 8.27
CA ASP A 269 -21.32 -6.50 7.24
C ASP A 269 -21.80 -5.94 5.88
N LEU A 270 -20.90 -5.90 4.90
CA LEU A 270 -21.21 -5.39 3.57
C LEU A 270 -21.39 -6.51 2.55
N TRP A 271 -20.58 -7.55 2.66
CA TRP A 271 -20.56 -8.66 1.73
C TRP A 271 -19.96 -9.91 2.39
N GLN A 272 -20.40 -11.10 1.97
CA GLN A 272 -19.86 -12.38 2.43
C GLN A 272 -19.85 -13.37 1.28
N SER A 273 -18.79 -14.16 1.19
CA SER A 273 -18.70 -15.26 0.24
C SER A 273 -19.60 -16.42 0.69
N THR A 274 -20.19 -17.12 -0.27
CA THR A 274 -20.99 -18.32 0.02
C THR A 274 -20.15 -19.59 0.17
N GLU A 275 -18.89 -19.52 -0.25
CA GLU A 275 -17.92 -20.63 -0.23
C GLU A 275 -16.52 -20.09 0.08
N SER A 276 -15.54 -20.98 0.13
CA SER A 276 -14.14 -20.60 0.31
C SER A 276 -13.66 -19.73 -0.85
N ALA A 277 -13.29 -18.49 -0.53
CA ALA A 277 -12.93 -17.53 -1.55
C ALA A 277 -11.48 -17.05 -1.39
N ARG A 278 -10.81 -16.93 -2.53
CA ARG A 278 -9.71 -15.98 -2.71
C ARG A 278 -10.35 -14.60 -2.84
N PHE A 279 -10.25 -13.81 -1.78
CA PHE A 279 -10.92 -12.52 -1.66
C PHE A 279 -9.96 -11.44 -1.20
N TYR A 280 -10.05 -10.24 -1.75
CA TYR A 280 -9.43 -9.04 -1.20
C TYR A 280 -10.19 -7.78 -1.64
N ILE A 281 -10.16 -6.75 -0.81
CA ILE A 281 -10.66 -5.42 -1.19
C ILE A 281 -9.56 -4.76 -2.02
N ALA A 282 -9.89 -4.31 -3.22
CA ALA A 282 -8.95 -3.70 -4.14
C ALA A 282 -8.83 -2.19 -3.87
N ASP A 283 -9.96 -1.47 -3.86
CA ASP A 283 -9.93 0.00 -3.74
C ASP A 283 -11.31 0.60 -3.43
N TRP A 284 -11.32 1.83 -2.91
CA TRP A 284 -12.50 2.67 -2.79
C TRP A 284 -12.65 3.57 -4.02
N SER A 285 -13.89 3.84 -4.44
CA SER A 285 -14.14 4.88 -5.43
C SER A 285 -13.71 6.25 -4.89
N PRO A 286 -13.22 7.18 -5.74
CA PRO A 286 -12.73 8.48 -5.29
C PRO A 286 -13.78 9.35 -4.59
N ASP A 287 -15.06 9.09 -4.87
CA ASP A 287 -16.21 9.73 -4.23
C ASP A 287 -16.71 9.00 -2.97
N SER A 288 -16.01 7.96 -2.53
CA SER A 288 -16.31 7.16 -1.33
C SER A 288 -17.69 6.52 -1.33
N LYS A 289 -18.25 6.18 -2.50
CA LYS A 289 -19.57 5.51 -2.61
C LYS A 289 -19.50 4.03 -2.93
N TRP A 290 -18.40 3.55 -3.47
CA TRP A 290 -18.27 2.19 -3.96
C TRP A 290 -16.95 1.55 -3.53
N LEU A 291 -16.96 0.23 -3.46
CA LEU A 291 -15.82 -0.61 -3.19
C LEU A 291 -15.61 -1.58 -4.35
N LEU A 292 -14.37 -1.65 -4.82
CA LEU A 292 -13.91 -2.63 -5.78
C LEU A 292 -13.24 -3.77 -5.01
N PHE A 293 -13.58 -5.01 -5.33
CA PHE A 293 -12.99 -6.16 -4.67
C PHE A 293 -12.85 -7.33 -5.63
N PHE A 294 -11.89 -8.20 -5.34
CA PHE A 294 -11.72 -9.47 -6.02
C PHE A 294 -12.43 -10.57 -5.26
N ASN A 295 -13.09 -11.44 -6.00
CA ASN A 295 -13.63 -12.69 -5.49
C ASN A 295 -13.40 -13.79 -6.53
N GLY A 296 -12.77 -14.88 -6.09
CA GLY A 296 -12.60 -16.11 -6.87
C GLY A 296 -12.62 -17.31 -5.93
N GLN A 297 -12.79 -18.52 -6.47
CA GLN A 297 -12.90 -19.72 -5.63
C GLN A 297 -11.52 -20.21 -5.21
N GLU A 298 -11.42 -20.81 -4.02
CA GLU A 298 -10.18 -21.38 -3.53
C GLU A 298 -9.87 -22.72 -4.24
N TRP A 299 -8.83 -22.74 -5.08
CA TRP A 299 -8.25 -23.95 -5.71
C TRP A 299 -9.15 -24.69 -6.72
N SER A 300 -9.58 -24.00 -7.78
CA SER A 300 -9.83 -24.64 -9.07
C SER A 300 -8.77 -24.17 -10.09
N PRO A 301 -8.00 -25.07 -10.74
CA PRO A 301 -7.17 -24.71 -11.88
C PRO A 301 -7.98 -24.22 -13.10
N GLN A 302 -9.30 -24.36 -13.04
CA GLN A 302 -10.31 -23.81 -13.95
C GLN A 302 -11.23 -22.94 -13.10
N ASP A 303 -10.73 -21.83 -12.58
CA ASP A 303 -11.51 -20.92 -11.75
C ASP A 303 -12.56 -20.23 -12.64
N ASP A 304 -13.69 -20.92 -12.85
CA ASP A 304 -14.74 -20.54 -13.80
C ASP A 304 -15.55 -19.31 -13.31
N GLU A 305 -15.35 -18.88 -12.04
CA GLU A 305 -16.06 -17.77 -11.41
C GLU A 305 -15.11 -16.86 -10.59
N ALA A 306 -14.02 -16.41 -11.19
CA ALA A 306 -13.16 -15.37 -10.63
C ALA A 306 -13.44 -14.02 -11.30
N GLY A 307 -13.52 -12.96 -10.51
CA GLY A 307 -13.74 -11.64 -11.08
C GLY A 307 -13.49 -10.49 -10.14
N ILE A 308 -13.52 -9.30 -10.73
CA ILE A 308 -13.54 -8.04 -10.02
C ILE A 308 -14.96 -7.53 -9.96
N TYR A 309 -15.39 -7.25 -8.74
CA TYR A 309 -16.74 -6.87 -8.42
C TYR A 309 -16.79 -5.48 -7.81
N LEU A 310 -17.92 -4.83 -8.03
CA LEU A 310 -18.26 -3.52 -7.50
C LEU A 310 -19.44 -3.66 -6.53
N ILE A 311 -19.34 -3.07 -5.34
CA ILE A 311 -20.43 -3.00 -4.36
C ILE A 311 -20.61 -1.59 -3.83
N ASN A 312 -21.86 -1.19 -3.58
CA ASN A 312 -22.15 0.10 -2.97
C ASN A 312 -21.73 0.07 -1.50
N LYS A 313 -21.22 1.18 -0.96
CA LYS A 313 -20.82 1.26 0.46
C LYS A 313 -21.95 1.01 1.46
N ASN A 314 -23.21 1.13 1.02
CA ASN A 314 -24.39 0.85 1.83
C ASN A 314 -24.87 -0.61 1.68
N GLY A 315 -24.16 -1.44 0.92
CA GLY A 315 -24.47 -2.84 0.65
C GLY A 315 -25.40 -3.03 -0.55
N GLY A 316 -25.99 -4.22 -0.63
CA GLY A 316 -26.84 -4.65 -1.74
C GLY A 316 -26.13 -5.61 -2.69
N GLU A 317 -26.69 -5.79 -3.89
CA GLU A 317 -26.09 -6.66 -4.90
C GLU A 317 -24.74 -6.10 -5.38
N SER A 318 -23.75 -6.98 -5.51
CA SER A 318 -22.49 -6.69 -6.17
C SER A 318 -22.59 -6.95 -7.68
N TYR A 319 -21.82 -6.20 -8.45
CA TYR A 319 -21.83 -6.27 -9.92
C TYR A 319 -20.46 -6.69 -10.42
N LEU A 320 -20.40 -7.65 -11.33
CA LEU A 320 -19.16 -8.02 -12.02
C LEU A 320 -18.72 -6.88 -12.96
N VAL A 321 -17.51 -6.38 -12.74
CA VAL A 321 -16.85 -5.34 -13.56
C VAL A 321 -15.94 -5.98 -14.60
N LEU A 322 -15.21 -7.02 -14.19
CA LEU A 322 -14.29 -7.73 -15.05
C LEU A 322 -14.31 -9.22 -14.70
N ASP A 323 -14.64 -10.03 -15.70
CA ASP A 323 -14.45 -11.48 -15.64
C ASP A 323 -12.96 -11.80 -15.78
N THR A 324 -12.42 -12.48 -14.79
CA THR A 324 -11.02 -12.93 -14.76
C THR A 324 -10.91 -14.45 -14.72
N SER A 325 -12.00 -15.16 -15.04
CA SER A 325 -12.02 -16.61 -15.15
C SER A 325 -10.97 -17.11 -16.15
N GLY A 326 -10.28 -18.19 -15.79
CA GLY A 326 -9.19 -18.76 -16.58
C GLY A 326 -7.94 -17.88 -16.73
N SER A 327 -7.93 -16.65 -16.18
CA SER A 327 -6.73 -15.83 -16.05
C SER A 327 -6.01 -16.12 -14.73
N ARG A 328 -4.72 -15.82 -14.68
CA ARG A 328 -4.01 -15.73 -13.41
C ARG A 328 -4.53 -14.55 -12.60
N ASP A 329 -4.39 -14.66 -11.29
CA ASP A 329 -4.84 -13.66 -10.32
C ASP A 329 -4.37 -12.26 -10.73
N PRO A 330 -5.31 -11.36 -11.05
CA PRO A 330 -4.93 -10.02 -11.44
C PRO A 330 -4.26 -9.30 -10.26
N ILE A 331 -3.13 -8.65 -10.53
CA ILE A 331 -2.32 -7.95 -9.52
C ILE A 331 -2.73 -6.47 -9.52
N GLY A 332 -3.71 -6.14 -8.68
CA GLY A 332 -4.07 -4.77 -8.32
C GLY A 332 -4.99 -4.04 -9.32
N PHE A 333 -6.11 -3.54 -8.81
CA PHE A 333 -7.02 -2.65 -9.53
C PHE A 333 -7.18 -1.36 -8.74
N TYR A 334 -7.20 -0.24 -9.44
CA TYR A 334 -7.35 1.08 -8.83
C TYR A 334 -8.43 1.84 -9.54
N TRP A 335 -9.11 2.69 -8.78
CA TRP A 335 -9.90 3.75 -9.36
C TRP A 335 -8.99 4.84 -9.89
N LEU A 336 -9.12 5.12 -11.18
CA LEU A 336 -8.61 6.36 -11.73
C LEU A 336 -9.63 7.47 -11.40
N PRO A 337 -9.16 8.68 -10.99
CA PRO A 337 -10.02 9.83 -10.80
C PRO A 337 -10.74 10.13 -12.10
N GLU A 338 -11.93 10.73 -12.03
CA GLU A 338 -12.59 11.26 -13.21
C GLU A 338 -11.66 12.27 -13.89
N VAL A 339 -11.11 11.88 -15.03
CA VAL A 339 -10.43 12.78 -15.94
C VAL A 339 -11.56 13.49 -16.67
N THR A 340 -11.86 14.72 -16.28
CA THR A 340 -12.73 15.57 -17.09
C THR A 340 -12.00 15.81 -18.42
N SER A 341 -12.36 15.06 -19.46
CA SER A 341 -11.94 15.38 -20.81
C SER A 341 -12.45 16.79 -21.13
N ARG A 342 -11.54 17.67 -21.52
CA ARG A 342 -11.88 19.03 -21.97
C ARG A 342 -12.37 19.02 -23.40
#